data_AF-D0DSU1-F1
#
_entry.id   AF-D0DSU1-F1
#
_cell.length_a   1.000
_cell.length_b   1.000
_cell.length_c   1.000
_cell.angle_alpha   90.00
_cell.angle_beta   90.00
_cell.angle_gamma   90.00
#
_symmetry.space_group_name_H-M   'P 1'
#
loop_
_entity.id
_entity.type
_entity.pdbx_description
1 polymer ?
#
loop_
_entity_poly.entity_id
_entity_poly.type
_entity_poly.pdbx_seq_one_letter_code
_entity_poly.pdbx_strand_id
1 'polypeptide(L)'
;MSGRDYLHIWYETQLVAALFFLLVISGWEMYVGIHQGYLMIFLGVITAIGLIVASLPAVPTWLVATNRWLQAIFQPLALLMVWGTVTRQIIVRLQLPARGVVVLALIYYLIMFAPLASEIGGAFKWGLSRLCYSFYWFLLIILGMTISLPVKFAGPPIMQTIVSSHVVGALAFLITATTLMRAWELAWPGLLPKFGWGWSWLTFAFLVAVDLVVTGVNIGGVSLTTLRQGLTSSSNFLVALCAGIGEETLCRFVILAILLVALKNTRWPLGGPLAVSALLFGFAHLLNAAGQPLADTVLQITGTVGFGLFYLVVFLYTGQLWLTILMHFLFDWLAFAADGTGGVTLLTGTPTTSSWVLTLVELVFFILLTVWMMHGKRRTVLERHAQRLMGSDQSFGYRLDFRF
;
A
#
# COMPACT_ATOMS: atom_id res chain seq x y z
N MET A 1 20.57 8.25 20.71
CA MET A 1 20.15 7.24 19.72
C MET A 1 19.31 7.92 18.67
N SER A 2 19.60 7.66 17.39
CA SER A 2 18.78 8.10 16.27
C SER A 2 17.52 7.24 16.16
N GLY A 3 16.50 7.70 15.43
CA GLY A 3 15.30 6.88 15.14
C GLY A 3 15.62 5.55 14.44
N ARG A 4 16.71 5.51 13.66
CA ARG A 4 17.20 4.28 13.00
C ARG A 4 17.78 3.28 14.01
N ASP A 5 18.45 3.76 15.05
CA ASP A 5 19.02 2.90 16.10
C ASP A 5 17.91 2.12 16.83
N TYR A 6 16.76 2.76 17.08
CA TYR A 6 15.60 2.10 17.68
C TYR A 6 14.97 1.06 16.76
N LEU A 7 14.84 1.36 15.46
CA LEU A 7 14.32 0.40 14.48
C LEU A 7 15.25 -0.80 14.30
N HIS A 8 16.57 -0.59 14.39
CA HIS A 8 17.56 -1.67 14.37
C HIS A 8 17.42 -2.59 15.60
N ILE A 9 17.37 -2.04 16.82
CA ILE A 9 17.17 -2.84 18.04
C ILE A 9 15.85 -3.61 17.99
N TRP A 10 14.79 -2.96 17.49
CA TRP A 10 13.50 -3.62 17.33
C TRP A 10 13.57 -4.73 16.29
N TYR A 11 14.24 -4.53 15.16
CA TYR A 11 14.46 -5.56 14.15
C TYR A 11 15.11 -6.82 14.73
N GLU A 12 16.20 -6.67 15.49
CA GLU A 12 16.89 -7.79 16.13
C GLU A 12 16.01 -8.49 17.17
N THR A 13 15.35 -7.71 18.04
CA THR A 13 14.43 -8.24 19.06
C THR A 13 13.28 -9.01 18.41
N GLN A 14 12.75 -8.49 17.30
CA GLN A 14 11.67 -9.10 16.54
C GLN A 14 12.12 -10.41 15.90
N LEU A 15 13.33 -10.50 15.36
CA LEU A 15 13.90 -11.75 14.84
C LEU A 15 14.02 -12.81 15.93
N VAL A 16 14.53 -12.45 17.11
CA VAL A 16 14.65 -13.36 18.26
C VAL A 16 13.28 -13.88 18.69
N ALA A 17 12.31 -12.97 18.88
CA ALA A 17 10.96 -13.32 19.29
C ALA A 17 10.25 -14.19 18.24
N ALA A 18 10.33 -13.81 16.96
CA ALA A 18 9.74 -14.56 15.86
C ALA A 18 10.35 -15.98 15.76
N LEU A 19 11.67 -16.10 15.86
CA LEU A 19 12.35 -17.40 15.83
C LEU A 19 11.89 -18.30 16.98
N PHE A 20 11.82 -17.78 18.21
CA PHE A 20 11.30 -18.52 19.36
C PHE A 20 9.90 -19.07 19.08
N PHE A 21 8.97 -18.22 18.62
CA PHE A 21 7.62 -18.67 18.33
C PHE A 21 7.55 -19.65 17.15
N LEU A 22 8.33 -19.47 16.09
CA LEU A 22 8.39 -20.40 14.97
C LEU A 22 8.83 -21.80 15.41
N LEU A 23 9.82 -21.89 16.31
CA LEU A 23 10.28 -23.17 16.86
C LEU A 23 9.20 -23.85 17.73
N VAL A 24 8.53 -23.08 18.59
CA VAL A 24 7.45 -23.61 19.43
C VAL A 24 6.25 -24.05 18.59
N ILE A 25 5.82 -23.23 17.62
CA ILE A 25 4.70 -23.52 16.74
C ILE A 25 5.01 -24.74 15.87
N SER A 26 6.19 -24.79 15.25
CA SER A 26 6.59 -25.92 14.40
C SER A 26 6.66 -27.23 15.20
N GLY A 27 7.26 -27.22 16.39
CA GLY A 27 7.31 -28.42 17.24
C GLY A 27 5.93 -28.94 17.58
N TRP A 28 5.00 -28.04 17.95
CA TRP A 28 3.61 -28.41 18.24
C TRP A 28 2.86 -28.93 17.00
N GLU A 29 2.94 -28.21 15.87
CA GLU A 29 2.23 -28.60 14.64
C GLU A 29 2.75 -29.93 14.09
N MET A 30 4.06 -30.17 14.15
CA MET A 30 4.65 -31.45 13.76
C MET A 30 4.22 -32.59 14.69
N TYR A 31 4.17 -32.36 16.00
CA TYR A 31 3.69 -33.34 16.98
C TYR A 31 2.23 -33.76 16.73
N VAL A 32 1.38 -32.81 16.35
CA VAL A 32 -0.04 -33.05 16.06
C VAL A 32 -0.28 -33.53 14.62
N GLY A 33 0.75 -33.57 13.76
CA GLY A 33 0.64 -34.01 12.37
C GLY A 33 0.03 -32.96 11.42
N ILE A 34 0.12 -31.67 11.76
CA ILE A 34 -0.37 -30.56 10.93
C ILE A 34 0.70 -30.17 9.90
N HIS A 35 0.37 -30.28 8.60
CA HIS A 35 1.31 -29.99 7.51
C HIS A 35 1.90 -28.56 7.51
N GLN A 36 1.22 -27.59 8.10
CA GLN A 36 1.71 -26.22 8.25
C GLN A 36 3.03 -26.14 9.05
N GLY A 37 3.34 -27.15 9.88
CA GLY A 37 4.58 -27.23 10.64
C GLY A 37 5.84 -27.19 9.76
N TYR A 38 5.80 -27.78 8.55
CA TYR A 38 6.94 -27.74 7.62
C TYR A 38 7.25 -26.32 7.13
N LEU A 39 6.21 -25.52 6.87
CA LEU A 39 6.38 -24.11 6.49
C LEU A 39 6.98 -23.32 7.66
N MET A 40 6.55 -23.58 8.89
CA MET A 40 7.09 -22.92 10.09
C MET A 40 8.56 -23.25 10.32
N ILE A 41 8.97 -24.51 10.09
CA ILE A 41 10.39 -24.91 10.14
C ILE A 41 11.18 -24.12 9.11
N PHE A 42 10.71 -24.08 7.86
CA PHE A 42 11.36 -23.34 6.79
C PHE A 42 11.52 -21.86 7.14
N LEU A 43 10.45 -21.20 7.59
CA LEU A 43 10.49 -19.80 8.01
C LEU A 43 11.39 -19.59 9.24
N GLY A 44 11.45 -20.57 10.15
CA GLY A 44 12.35 -20.58 11.29
C GLY A 44 13.82 -20.60 10.86
N VAL A 45 14.18 -21.45 9.90
CA VAL A 45 15.54 -21.47 9.31
C VAL A 45 15.89 -20.13 8.68
N ILE A 46 14.98 -19.53 7.89
CA ILE A 46 15.22 -18.21 7.28
C ILE A 46 15.42 -17.13 8.36
N THR A 47 14.59 -17.14 9.41
CA THR A 47 14.67 -16.17 10.51
C THR A 47 15.98 -16.34 11.30
N ALA A 48 16.42 -17.58 11.52
CA ALA A 48 17.70 -17.88 12.15
C ALA A 48 18.89 -17.37 11.33
N ILE A 49 18.88 -17.55 10.00
CA ILE A 49 19.89 -16.96 9.11
C ILE A 49 19.90 -15.43 9.25
N GLY A 50 18.72 -14.80 9.29
CA GLY A 50 18.58 -13.36 9.50
C GLY A 50 19.23 -12.89 10.79
N LEU A 51 18.96 -13.59 11.90
CA LEU A 51 19.52 -13.29 13.22
C LEU A 51 21.04 -13.47 13.25
N ILE A 52 21.56 -14.57 12.70
CA ILE A 52 23.01 -14.83 12.62
C ILE A 52 23.70 -13.71 11.84
N VAL A 53 23.16 -13.34 10.69
CA VAL A 53 23.74 -12.27 9.86
C VAL A 53 23.68 -10.91 10.56
N ALA A 54 22.64 -10.63 11.34
CA ALA A 54 22.52 -9.40 12.11
C ALA A 54 23.51 -9.34 13.29
N SER A 55 23.72 -10.47 13.99
CA SER A 55 24.55 -10.52 15.21
C SER A 55 26.06 -10.66 14.95
N LEU A 56 26.48 -11.04 13.74
CA LEU A 56 27.90 -11.24 13.43
C LEU A 56 28.58 -9.91 13.05
N PRO A 57 29.76 -9.61 13.62
CA PRO A 57 30.46 -8.35 13.36
C PRO A 57 31.00 -8.24 11.92
N ALA A 58 31.26 -9.37 11.27
CA ALA A 58 31.70 -9.43 9.88
C ALA A 58 31.06 -10.65 9.19
N VAL A 59 30.42 -10.40 8.05
CA VAL A 59 29.74 -11.42 7.25
C VAL A 59 30.13 -11.23 5.79
N PRO A 60 30.38 -12.32 5.01
CA PRO A 60 30.66 -12.21 3.59
C PRO A 60 29.57 -11.42 2.83
N THR A 61 29.98 -10.58 1.88
CA THR A 61 29.08 -9.70 1.13
C THR A 61 27.97 -10.43 0.38
N TRP A 62 28.29 -11.60 -0.18
CA TRP A 62 27.31 -12.45 -0.87
C TRP A 62 26.23 -12.95 0.10
N LEU A 63 26.60 -13.34 1.32
CA LEU A 63 25.67 -13.84 2.33
C LEU A 63 24.75 -12.71 2.83
N VAL A 64 25.29 -11.50 2.99
CA VAL A 64 24.48 -10.31 3.30
C VAL A 64 23.48 -10.01 2.18
N ALA A 65 23.91 -10.07 0.92
CA ALA A 65 23.04 -9.83 -0.23
C ALA A 65 21.92 -10.88 -0.35
N THR A 66 22.27 -12.17 -0.19
CA THR A 66 21.29 -13.26 -0.19
C THR A 66 20.33 -13.16 0.98
N ASN A 67 20.83 -12.90 2.19
CA ASN A 67 20.00 -12.74 3.38
C ASN A 67 18.99 -11.60 3.21
N ARG A 68 19.38 -10.46 2.62
CA ARG A 68 18.45 -9.35 2.36
C ARG A 68 17.24 -9.80 1.53
N TRP A 69 17.46 -10.56 0.46
CA TRP A 69 16.36 -11.09 -0.34
C TRP A 69 15.52 -12.13 0.41
N LEU A 70 16.16 -13.02 1.16
CA LEU A 70 15.45 -14.01 1.97
C LEU A 70 14.55 -13.33 3.01
N GLN A 71 15.07 -12.34 3.75
CA GLN A 71 14.27 -11.60 4.73
C GLN A 71 13.20 -10.75 4.05
N ALA A 72 13.50 -10.09 2.93
CA ALA A 72 12.51 -9.29 2.21
C ALA A 72 11.31 -10.13 1.75
N ILE A 73 11.53 -11.39 1.36
CA ILE A 73 10.47 -12.28 0.90
C ILE A 73 9.77 -12.94 2.10
N PHE A 74 10.53 -13.59 2.98
CA PHE A 74 9.96 -14.52 3.95
C PHE A 74 9.73 -13.95 5.34
N GLN A 75 10.43 -12.89 5.75
CA GLN A 75 10.23 -12.31 7.08
C GLN A 75 8.83 -11.71 7.28
N PRO A 76 8.23 -10.95 6.34
CA PRO A 76 6.84 -10.51 6.51
C PRO A 76 5.88 -11.70 6.63
N LEU A 77 6.09 -12.76 5.84
CA LEU A 77 5.29 -13.98 5.93
C LEU A 77 5.44 -14.65 7.31
N ALA A 78 6.67 -14.76 7.82
CA ALA A 78 6.94 -15.27 9.17
C ALA A 78 6.19 -14.47 10.25
N LEU A 79 6.23 -13.14 10.16
CA LEU A 79 5.53 -12.26 11.09
C LEU A 79 4.00 -12.46 11.04
N LEU A 80 3.41 -12.53 9.85
CA LEU A 80 1.98 -12.81 9.66
C LEU A 80 1.58 -14.15 10.31
N MET A 81 2.37 -15.19 10.07
CA MET A 81 2.07 -16.55 10.51
C MET A 81 2.25 -16.73 12.03
N VAL A 82 3.36 -16.20 12.58
CA VAL A 82 3.62 -16.19 14.03
C VAL A 82 2.52 -15.41 14.73
N TRP A 83 2.23 -14.20 14.28
CA TRP A 83 1.32 -13.33 15.00
C TRP A 83 -0.13 -13.81 14.91
N GLY A 84 -0.54 -14.37 13.78
CA GLY A 84 -1.86 -15.01 13.70
C GLY A 84 -1.99 -16.26 14.55
N THR A 85 -0.93 -17.05 14.65
CA THR A 85 -0.94 -18.23 15.53
C THR A 85 -0.99 -17.81 17.00
N VAL A 86 -0.15 -16.87 17.43
CA VAL A 86 -0.11 -16.37 18.81
C VAL A 86 -1.45 -15.75 19.20
N THR A 87 -1.99 -14.85 18.38
CA THR A 87 -3.30 -14.22 18.60
C THR A 87 -4.40 -15.27 18.76
N ARG A 88 -4.43 -16.28 17.88
CA ARG A 88 -5.37 -17.41 17.98
C ARG A 88 -5.22 -18.19 19.28
N GLN A 89 -3.98 -18.51 19.70
CA GLN A 89 -3.77 -19.27 20.94
C GLN A 89 -4.20 -18.48 22.18
N ILE A 90 -3.96 -17.15 22.21
CA ILE A 90 -4.43 -16.30 23.30
C ILE A 90 -5.96 -16.33 23.40
N ILE A 91 -6.67 -16.26 22.28
CA ILE A 91 -8.14 -16.31 22.26
C ILE A 91 -8.66 -17.71 22.65
N VAL A 92 -8.15 -18.76 22.00
CA VAL A 92 -8.73 -20.11 22.10
C VAL A 92 -8.22 -20.90 23.30
N ARG A 93 -6.96 -20.73 23.70
CA ARG A 93 -6.36 -21.49 24.82
C ARG A 93 -6.39 -20.73 26.13
N LEU A 94 -6.07 -19.44 26.12
CA LEU A 94 -6.13 -18.62 27.33
C LEU A 94 -7.54 -18.07 27.61
N GLN A 95 -8.49 -18.32 26.71
CA GLN A 95 -9.90 -17.92 26.84
C GLN A 95 -10.07 -16.42 27.11
N LEU A 96 -9.11 -15.60 26.66
CA LEU A 96 -9.18 -14.15 26.83
C LEU A 96 -10.24 -13.56 25.89
N PRO A 97 -10.90 -12.46 26.27
CA PRO A 97 -11.91 -11.82 25.45
C PRO A 97 -11.36 -11.42 24.07
N ALA A 98 -11.93 -12.01 23.01
CA ALA A 98 -11.49 -11.79 21.63
C ALA A 98 -11.38 -10.31 21.26
N ARG A 99 -12.31 -9.46 21.74
CA ARG A 99 -12.31 -8.02 21.49
C ARG A 99 -10.98 -7.35 21.87
N GLY A 100 -10.48 -7.60 23.09
CA GLY A 100 -9.25 -6.97 23.58
C GLY A 100 -8.02 -7.49 22.84
N VAL A 101 -7.95 -8.81 22.65
CA VAL A 101 -6.82 -9.46 21.98
C VAL A 101 -6.72 -9.02 20.51
N VAL A 102 -7.86 -8.96 19.81
CA VAL A 102 -7.94 -8.48 18.42
C VAL A 102 -7.47 -7.04 18.31
N VAL A 103 -7.95 -6.12 19.17
CA VAL A 103 -7.51 -4.71 19.13
C VAL A 103 -6.00 -4.59 19.31
N LEU A 104 -5.41 -5.32 20.25
CA LEU A 104 -3.96 -5.34 20.44
C LEU A 104 -3.24 -5.90 19.21
N ALA A 105 -3.78 -6.95 18.60
CA ALA A 105 -3.23 -7.53 17.37
C ALA A 105 -3.27 -6.53 16.20
N LEU A 106 -4.36 -5.77 16.04
CA LEU A 106 -4.49 -4.73 15.02
C LEU A 106 -3.49 -3.59 15.24
N ILE A 107 -3.33 -3.12 16.48
CA ILE A 107 -2.37 -2.06 16.83
C ILE A 107 -0.94 -2.50 16.50
N TYR A 108 -0.57 -3.73 16.87
CA TYR A 108 0.75 -4.25 16.53
C TYR A 108 0.93 -4.41 15.01
N TYR A 109 -0.09 -4.89 14.30
CA TYR A 109 -0.05 -5.05 12.84
C TYR A 109 0.32 -3.75 12.11
N LEU A 110 -0.17 -2.61 12.57
CA LEU A 110 0.14 -1.29 12.00
C LEU A 110 1.64 -0.98 11.94
N ILE A 111 2.40 -1.44 12.93
CA ILE A 111 3.79 -1.01 13.13
C ILE A 111 4.80 -2.15 12.94
N MET A 112 4.34 -3.40 12.96
CA MET A 112 5.14 -4.63 12.91
C MET A 112 6.16 -4.68 11.77
N PHE A 113 5.85 -4.09 10.61
CA PHE A 113 6.71 -4.15 9.42
C PHE A 113 7.69 -2.97 9.31
N ALA A 114 7.56 -1.94 10.14
CA ALA A 114 8.46 -0.78 10.15
C ALA A 114 9.95 -1.13 10.38
N PRO A 115 10.34 -1.97 11.37
CA PRO A 115 11.75 -2.34 11.56
C PRO A 115 12.32 -3.06 10.33
N LEU A 116 11.55 -3.98 9.74
CA LEU A 116 11.94 -4.67 8.51
C LEU A 116 12.13 -3.70 7.33
N ALA A 117 11.25 -2.70 7.19
CA ALA A 117 11.36 -1.67 6.17
C ALA A 117 12.65 -0.85 6.30
N SER A 118 13.03 -0.46 7.52
CA SER A 118 14.27 0.27 7.77
C SER A 118 15.51 -0.55 7.40
N GLU A 119 15.61 -1.76 7.97
CA GLU A 119 16.86 -2.52 7.94
C GLU A 119 17.06 -3.29 6.63
N ILE A 120 16.02 -3.98 6.16
CA ILE A 120 16.10 -4.80 4.96
C ILE A 120 15.69 -4.00 3.73
N GLY A 121 14.54 -3.30 3.80
CA GLY A 121 14.05 -2.48 2.70
C GLY A 121 15.01 -1.34 2.32
N GLY A 122 15.50 -0.61 3.33
CA GLY A 122 16.48 0.46 3.16
C GLY A 122 17.78 0.03 2.49
N ALA A 123 18.15 -1.26 2.58
CA ALA A 123 19.38 -1.78 2.01
C ALA A 123 19.34 -1.94 0.48
N PHE A 124 18.16 -1.97 -0.15
CA PHE A 124 18.01 -2.08 -1.59
C PHE A 124 18.28 -0.74 -2.27
N LYS A 125 19.27 -0.71 -3.17
CA LYS A 125 19.68 0.50 -3.90
C LYS A 125 19.16 0.55 -5.35
N TRP A 126 18.86 -0.61 -5.95
CA TRP A 126 18.52 -0.67 -7.36
C TRP A 126 17.03 -0.43 -7.62
N GLY A 127 16.69 0.45 -8.56
CA GLY A 127 15.31 0.87 -8.81
C GLY A 127 14.33 -0.28 -9.08
N LEU A 128 14.72 -1.26 -9.90
CA LEU A 128 13.86 -2.41 -10.18
C LEU A 128 13.64 -3.27 -8.93
N SER A 129 14.68 -3.49 -8.11
CA SER A 129 14.51 -4.22 -6.84
C SER A 129 13.51 -3.51 -5.92
N ARG A 130 13.66 -2.18 -5.76
CA ARG A 130 12.74 -1.35 -4.99
C ARG A 130 11.29 -1.47 -5.47
N LEU A 131 11.09 -1.50 -6.79
CA LEU A 131 9.77 -1.65 -7.40
C LEU A 131 9.16 -3.01 -7.09
N CYS A 132 9.88 -4.10 -7.39
CA CYS A 132 9.38 -5.47 -7.24
C CYS A 132 8.99 -5.78 -5.80
N TYR A 133 9.86 -5.47 -4.83
CA TYR A 133 9.55 -5.82 -3.45
C TYR A 133 8.50 -4.89 -2.84
N SER A 134 8.43 -3.61 -3.24
CA SER A 134 7.37 -2.70 -2.75
C SER A 134 5.99 -3.17 -3.18
N PHE A 135 5.87 -3.66 -4.42
CA PHE A 135 4.64 -4.28 -4.93
C PHE A 135 4.31 -5.58 -4.19
N TYR A 136 5.31 -6.43 -3.96
CA TYR A 136 5.16 -7.65 -3.18
C TYR A 136 4.70 -7.37 -1.73
N TRP A 137 5.32 -6.40 -1.05
CA TRP A 137 4.95 -6.01 0.31
C TRP A 137 3.58 -5.34 0.38
N PHE A 138 3.21 -4.54 -0.63
CA PHE A 138 1.86 -4.00 -0.75
C PHE A 138 0.83 -5.13 -0.72
N LEU A 139 0.96 -6.12 -1.59
CA LEU A 139 0.04 -7.26 -1.63
C LEU A 139 0.07 -8.05 -0.32
N LEU A 140 1.26 -8.40 0.15
CA LEU A 140 1.42 -9.26 1.32
C LEU A 140 0.93 -8.60 2.61
N ILE A 141 1.21 -7.31 2.83
CA ILE A 141 0.82 -6.58 4.05
C ILE A 141 -0.68 -6.27 4.04
N ILE A 142 -1.27 -5.94 2.89
CA ILE A 142 -2.70 -5.64 2.83
C ILE A 142 -3.52 -6.93 2.89
N LEU A 143 -3.25 -7.88 1.99
CA LEU A 143 -4.02 -9.13 1.89
C LEU A 143 -3.68 -10.10 3.02
N GLY A 144 -2.46 -10.06 3.55
CA GLY A 144 -2.02 -10.91 4.67
C GLY A 144 -2.73 -10.64 6.00
N MET A 145 -3.51 -9.57 6.08
CA MET A 145 -4.31 -9.24 7.27
C MET A 145 -5.22 -10.40 7.69
N THR A 146 -5.84 -11.10 6.74
CA THR A 146 -6.71 -12.25 7.02
C THR A 146 -5.95 -13.55 7.31
N ILE A 147 -4.65 -13.61 6.96
CA ILE A 147 -3.74 -14.67 7.40
C ILE A 147 -3.39 -14.47 8.87
N SER A 148 -3.00 -13.24 9.24
CA SER A 148 -2.65 -12.90 10.63
C SER A 148 -3.88 -12.84 11.55
N LEU A 149 -5.06 -12.55 11.04
CA LEU A 149 -6.27 -12.55 11.84
C LEU A 149 -7.45 -13.07 11.02
N PRO A 150 -7.69 -14.39 11.02
CA PRO A 150 -8.83 -14.94 10.32
C PRO A 150 -10.14 -14.36 10.86
N VAL A 151 -11.03 -13.93 9.96
CA VAL A 151 -12.28 -13.19 10.29
C VAL A 151 -13.12 -13.89 11.36
N LYS A 152 -13.17 -15.23 11.34
CA LYS A 152 -13.89 -16.03 12.34
C LYS A 152 -13.44 -15.81 13.80
N PHE A 153 -12.23 -15.30 14.01
CA PHE A 153 -11.67 -14.99 15.33
C PHE A 153 -11.73 -13.50 15.68
N ALA A 154 -12.20 -12.63 14.77
CA ALA A 154 -12.26 -11.19 15.00
C ALA A 154 -13.36 -10.77 16.00
N GLY A 155 -14.27 -11.69 16.36
CA GLY A 155 -15.29 -11.46 17.38
C GLY A 155 -16.50 -10.70 16.81
N PRO A 156 -16.87 -9.51 17.33
CA PRO A 156 -18.07 -8.79 16.91
C PRO A 156 -18.13 -8.45 15.41
N PRO A 157 -19.32 -8.28 14.82
CA PRO A 157 -19.48 -7.98 13.39
C PRO A 157 -18.64 -6.79 12.89
N ILE A 158 -18.58 -5.70 13.67
CA ILE A 158 -17.78 -4.52 13.29
C ILE A 158 -16.28 -4.85 13.14
N MET A 159 -15.74 -5.71 14.01
CA MET A 159 -14.34 -6.13 13.93
C MET A 159 -14.12 -7.07 12.74
N GLN A 160 -15.10 -7.92 12.45
CA GLN A 160 -15.06 -8.76 11.24
C GLN A 160 -15.00 -7.89 9.98
N THR A 161 -15.82 -6.83 9.87
CA THR A 161 -15.79 -5.89 8.74
C THR A 161 -14.46 -5.14 8.63
N ILE A 162 -13.88 -4.71 9.76
CA ILE A 162 -12.56 -4.04 9.78
C ILE A 162 -11.47 -4.97 9.26
N VAL A 163 -11.49 -6.24 9.69
CA VAL A 163 -10.50 -7.25 9.28
C VAL A 163 -10.70 -7.65 7.82
N SER A 164 -11.94 -7.89 7.39
CA SER A 164 -12.26 -8.34 6.04
C SER A 164 -12.10 -7.26 4.97
N SER A 165 -12.16 -5.98 5.35
CA SER A 165 -11.92 -4.86 4.44
C SER A 165 -10.44 -4.57 4.18
N HIS A 166 -9.53 -5.21 4.94
CA HIS A 166 -8.08 -5.01 4.82
C HIS A 166 -7.57 -3.59 5.10
N VAL A 167 -8.41 -2.68 5.58
CA VAL A 167 -8.06 -1.26 5.82
C VAL A 167 -6.91 -1.08 6.80
N VAL A 168 -6.81 -1.94 7.82
CA VAL A 168 -5.69 -1.95 8.77
C VAL A 168 -4.39 -2.35 8.07
N GLY A 169 -4.47 -3.25 7.09
CA GLY A 169 -3.35 -3.61 6.24
C GLY A 169 -2.89 -2.44 5.36
N ALA A 170 -3.81 -1.67 4.79
CA ALA A 170 -3.47 -0.47 4.02
C ALA A 170 -2.78 0.60 4.90
N LEU A 171 -3.27 0.81 6.12
CA LEU A 171 -2.63 1.70 7.10
C LEU A 171 -1.24 1.20 7.52
N ALA A 172 -1.09 -0.10 7.75
CA ALA A 172 0.20 -0.72 8.03
C ALA A 172 1.17 -0.54 6.86
N PHE A 173 0.69 -0.71 5.63
CA PHE A 173 1.49 -0.46 4.43
C PHE A 173 1.88 1.01 4.29
N LEU A 174 1.02 1.97 4.61
CA LEU A 174 1.38 3.40 4.65
C LEU A 174 2.53 3.69 5.62
N ILE A 175 2.50 3.12 6.83
CA ILE A 175 3.58 3.26 7.82
C ILE A 175 4.87 2.61 7.30
N THR A 176 4.75 1.42 6.72
CA THR A 176 5.87 0.65 6.14
C THR A 176 6.50 1.41 4.97
N ALA A 177 5.70 1.89 4.03
CA ALA A 177 6.12 2.67 2.86
C ALA A 177 6.75 4.00 3.28
N THR A 178 6.22 4.67 4.30
CA THR A 178 6.84 5.86 4.86
C THR A 178 8.23 5.54 5.41
N THR A 179 8.36 4.45 6.18
CA THR A 179 9.65 4.01 6.71
C THR A 179 10.65 3.67 5.59
N LEU A 180 10.20 2.97 4.54
CA LEU A 180 10.99 2.67 3.34
C LEU A 180 11.51 3.94 2.67
N MET A 181 10.62 4.89 2.40
CA MET A 181 10.94 6.15 1.74
C MET A 181 11.97 6.94 2.56
N ARG A 182 11.84 6.95 3.89
CA ARG A 182 12.85 7.56 4.76
C ARG A 182 14.18 6.83 4.75
N ALA A 183 14.18 5.50 4.76
CA ALA A 183 15.40 4.69 4.68
C ALA A 183 16.14 4.85 3.34
N TRP A 184 15.42 5.22 2.28
CA TRP A 184 15.97 5.54 0.97
C TRP A 184 16.36 7.02 0.78
N GLU A 185 16.25 7.83 1.82
CA GLU A 185 16.50 9.28 1.77
C GLU A 185 15.56 10.02 0.80
N LEU A 186 14.30 9.60 0.75
CA LEU A 186 13.23 10.20 -0.03
C LEU A 186 12.21 10.91 0.87
N ALA A 187 11.29 11.63 0.24
CA ALA A 187 10.39 12.54 0.96
C ALA A 187 9.40 11.87 1.89
N TRP A 188 8.81 12.68 2.76
CA TRP A 188 7.56 12.38 3.44
C TRP A 188 6.36 12.35 2.48
N PRO A 189 5.30 11.58 2.80
CA PRO A 189 4.12 11.42 1.95
C PRO A 189 3.26 12.68 1.80
N GLY A 190 3.39 13.68 2.69
CA GLY A 190 2.51 14.86 2.64
C GLY A 190 1.09 14.54 3.10
N LEU A 191 0.95 13.99 4.31
CA LEU A 191 -0.34 13.65 4.93
C LEU A 191 -1.00 14.82 5.66
N LEU A 192 -0.27 15.91 5.89
CA LEU A 192 -0.79 17.12 6.55
C LEU A 192 -1.03 18.21 5.51
N PRO A 193 -2.18 18.92 5.52
CA PRO A 193 -2.48 20.00 4.59
C PRO A 193 -1.42 21.10 4.63
N LYS A 194 -0.47 21.07 3.70
CA LYS A 194 0.61 22.06 3.59
C LYS A 194 0.86 22.41 2.13
N PHE A 195 0.16 23.42 1.65
CA PHE A 195 0.31 23.86 0.27
C PHE A 195 1.54 24.77 0.12
N GLY A 196 2.31 24.53 -0.94
CA GLY A 196 3.45 25.37 -1.30
C GLY A 196 3.03 26.69 -1.95
N TRP A 197 4.01 27.43 -2.46
CA TRP A 197 3.81 28.68 -3.20
C TRP A 197 3.78 28.45 -4.72
N GLY A 198 3.24 29.39 -5.51
CA GLY A 198 3.36 29.38 -6.97
C GLY A 198 2.45 28.41 -7.72
N TRP A 199 1.48 27.80 -7.05
CA TRP A 199 0.36 27.08 -7.68
C TRP A 199 -0.88 27.99 -7.77
N SER A 200 -1.80 27.63 -8.66
CA SER A 200 -3.07 28.32 -8.91
C SER A 200 -4.24 27.56 -8.28
N TRP A 201 -5.00 28.27 -7.43
CA TRP A 201 -6.27 27.80 -6.88
C TRP A 201 -7.32 27.51 -7.94
N LEU A 202 -7.34 28.25 -9.06
CA LEU A 202 -8.26 27.99 -10.17
C LEU A 202 -7.95 26.66 -10.86
N THR A 203 -6.67 26.34 -11.06
CA THR A 203 -6.28 25.04 -11.62
C THR A 203 -6.64 23.90 -10.67
N PHE A 204 -6.47 24.09 -9.37
CA PHE A 204 -6.89 23.08 -8.40
C PHE A 204 -8.40 22.90 -8.34
N ALA A 205 -9.17 24.00 -8.30
CA ALA A 205 -10.63 23.95 -8.36
C ALA A 205 -11.10 23.25 -9.65
N PHE A 206 -10.41 23.49 -10.78
CA PHE A 206 -10.66 22.77 -12.03
C PHE A 206 -10.38 21.26 -11.90
N LEU A 207 -9.26 20.85 -11.30
CA LEU A 207 -8.97 19.42 -11.08
C LEU A 207 -10.03 18.75 -10.18
N VAL A 208 -10.45 19.42 -9.10
CA VAL A 208 -11.54 18.92 -8.24
C VAL A 208 -12.86 18.84 -9.00
N ALA A 209 -13.19 19.85 -9.81
CA ALA A 209 -14.41 19.82 -10.62
C ALA A 209 -14.38 18.68 -11.64
N VAL A 210 -13.22 18.41 -12.27
CA VAL A 210 -13.03 17.26 -13.16
C VAL A 210 -13.31 15.95 -12.43
N ASP A 211 -12.74 15.74 -11.25
CA ASP A 211 -12.94 14.53 -10.44
C ASP A 211 -14.42 14.33 -10.09
N LEU A 212 -15.12 15.39 -9.66
CA LEU A 212 -16.54 15.34 -9.35
C LEU A 212 -17.41 15.04 -10.57
N VAL A 213 -17.11 15.65 -11.72
CA VAL A 213 -17.86 15.41 -12.96
C VAL A 213 -17.66 13.98 -13.45
N VAL A 214 -16.42 13.49 -13.49
CA VAL A 214 -16.14 12.11 -13.91
C VAL A 214 -16.78 11.11 -12.96
N THR A 215 -16.68 11.33 -11.64
CA THR A 215 -17.39 10.51 -10.65
C THR A 215 -18.90 10.49 -10.92
N GLY A 216 -19.50 11.66 -11.14
CA GLY A 216 -20.93 11.79 -11.43
C GLY A 216 -21.37 11.07 -12.71
N VAL A 217 -20.54 11.08 -13.75
CA VAL A 217 -20.77 10.33 -14.99
C VAL A 217 -20.70 8.82 -14.75
N ASN A 218 -19.72 8.36 -13.96
CA ASN A 218 -19.51 6.93 -13.68
C ASN A 218 -20.64 6.31 -12.84
N ILE A 219 -21.23 7.07 -11.91
CA ILE A 219 -22.38 6.62 -11.11
C ILE A 219 -23.75 6.96 -11.75
N GLY A 220 -23.73 7.54 -12.95
CA GLY A 220 -24.93 8.04 -13.63
C GLY A 220 -25.96 6.92 -13.89
N GLY A 221 -27.25 7.25 -13.72
CA GLY A 221 -28.35 6.33 -14.01
C GLY A 221 -28.74 5.39 -12.86
N VAL A 222 -28.06 5.45 -11.71
CA VAL A 222 -28.42 4.64 -10.53
C VAL A 222 -29.55 5.27 -9.72
N SER A 223 -30.44 4.43 -9.18
CA SER A 223 -31.55 4.89 -8.33
C SER A 223 -31.03 5.50 -7.02
N LEU A 224 -31.68 6.58 -6.56
CA LEU A 224 -31.33 7.23 -5.29
C LEU A 224 -31.40 6.26 -4.10
N THR A 225 -32.32 5.29 -4.16
CA THR A 225 -32.46 4.24 -3.14
C THR A 225 -31.26 3.30 -3.09
N THR A 226 -30.77 2.84 -4.25
CA THR A 226 -29.57 1.99 -4.34
C THR A 226 -28.36 2.74 -3.83
N LEU A 227 -28.16 3.98 -4.30
CA LEU A 227 -27.05 4.83 -3.88
C LEU A 227 -27.06 5.06 -2.36
N ARG A 228 -28.23 5.37 -1.78
CA ARG A 228 -28.36 5.57 -0.33
C ARG A 228 -28.03 4.31 0.46
N GLN A 229 -28.51 3.15 0.02
CA GLN A 229 -28.20 1.88 0.68
C GLN A 229 -26.70 1.58 0.62
N GLY A 230 -26.09 1.72 -0.54
CA GLY A 230 -24.66 1.53 -0.76
C GLY A 230 -23.79 2.46 0.09
N LEU A 231 -24.16 3.74 0.20
CA LEU A 231 -23.45 4.72 1.04
C LEU A 231 -23.51 4.38 2.54
N THR A 232 -24.58 3.71 3.00
CA THR A 232 -24.68 3.25 4.40
C THR A 232 -23.91 1.95 4.70
N SER A 233 -23.35 1.29 3.68
CA SER A 233 -22.55 0.07 3.85
C SER A 233 -21.18 0.38 4.46
N SER A 234 -20.95 -0.08 5.70
CA SER A 234 -19.62 0.00 6.32
C SER A 234 -18.56 -0.82 5.58
N SER A 235 -18.96 -1.89 4.88
CA SER A 235 -18.07 -2.69 4.05
C SER A 235 -17.55 -1.86 2.86
N ASN A 236 -18.46 -1.24 2.10
CA ASN A 236 -18.10 -0.42 0.95
C ASN A 236 -17.20 0.75 1.36
N PHE A 237 -17.54 1.41 2.46
CA PHE A 237 -16.74 2.50 3.01
C PHE A 237 -15.31 2.05 3.34
N LEU A 238 -15.15 0.95 4.08
CA LEU A 238 -13.82 0.50 4.53
C LEU A 238 -12.99 -0.11 3.39
N VAL A 239 -13.61 -0.77 2.41
CA VAL A 239 -12.94 -1.28 1.21
C VAL A 239 -12.46 -0.13 0.33
N ALA A 240 -13.31 0.87 0.06
CA ALA A 240 -12.91 2.08 -0.67
C ALA A 240 -11.80 2.84 0.06
N LEU A 241 -11.86 2.90 1.38
CA LEU A 241 -10.80 3.53 2.18
C LEU A 241 -9.49 2.73 2.11
N CYS A 242 -9.58 1.40 2.12
CA CYS A 242 -8.43 0.52 1.93
C CYS A 242 -7.77 0.74 0.56
N ALA A 243 -8.55 0.76 -0.52
CA ALA A 243 -8.08 1.02 -1.89
C ALA A 243 -7.42 2.40 -1.98
N GLY A 244 -8.14 3.45 -1.57
CA GLY A 244 -7.62 4.82 -1.56
C GLY A 244 -6.31 4.97 -0.79
N ILE A 245 -6.18 4.37 0.41
CA ILE A 245 -4.92 4.43 1.18
C ILE A 245 -3.83 3.60 0.51
N GLY A 246 -4.10 2.33 0.21
CA GLY A 246 -3.10 1.38 -0.25
C GLY A 246 -2.54 1.74 -1.62
N GLU A 247 -3.43 1.95 -2.59
CA GLU A 247 -3.08 2.14 -3.99
C GLU A 247 -2.40 3.49 -4.22
N GLU A 248 -2.86 4.56 -3.56
CA GLU A 248 -2.20 5.86 -3.64
C GLU A 248 -0.83 5.84 -2.95
N THR A 249 -0.71 5.17 -1.80
CA THR A 249 0.59 4.98 -1.14
C THR A 249 1.56 4.25 -2.05
N LEU A 250 1.13 3.16 -2.69
CA LEU A 250 2.00 2.42 -3.60
C LEU A 250 2.36 3.26 -4.83
N CYS A 251 1.37 3.77 -5.54
CA CYS A 251 1.56 4.33 -6.88
C CYS A 251 2.13 5.75 -6.84
N ARG A 252 1.54 6.64 -6.02
CA ARG A 252 1.85 8.08 -6.04
C ARG A 252 3.04 8.37 -5.14
N PHE A 253 3.16 7.66 -4.03
CA PHE A 253 4.25 7.89 -3.09
C PHE A 253 5.48 7.01 -3.38
N VAL A 254 5.34 5.69 -3.49
CA VAL A 254 6.49 4.78 -3.63
C VAL A 254 6.97 4.63 -5.07
N ILE A 255 6.11 4.12 -5.97
CA ILE A 255 6.47 3.81 -7.36
C ILE A 255 6.89 5.06 -8.11
N LEU A 256 6.12 6.14 -8.03
CA LEU A 256 6.47 7.41 -8.66
C LEU A 256 7.84 7.92 -8.21
N ALA A 257 8.16 7.87 -6.92
CA ALA A 257 9.45 8.32 -6.42
C ALA A 257 10.62 7.48 -6.97
N ILE A 258 10.45 6.15 -7.00
CA ILE A 258 11.44 5.23 -7.59
C ILE A 258 11.65 5.57 -9.07
N LEU A 259 10.58 5.78 -9.83
CA LEU A 259 10.63 6.07 -11.26
C LEU A 259 11.23 7.45 -11.55
N LEU A 260 10.89 8.47 -10.76
CA LEU A 260 11.49 9.80 -10.88
C LEU A 260 13.01 9.73 -10.69
N VAL A 261 13.48 9.01 -9.65
CA VAL A 261 14.92 8.83 -9.42
C VAL A 261 15.57 8.03 -10.54
N ALA A 262 14.94 6.94 -10.99
CA ALA A 262 15.49 6.05 -12.03
C ALA A 262 15.55 6.72 -13.41
N LEU A 263 14.58 7.57 -13.74
CA LEU A 263 14.43 8.18 -15.07
C LEU A 263 14.85 9.65 -15.12
N LYS A 264 15.41 10.23 -14.04
CA LYS A 264 15.78 11.65 -13.95
C LYS A 264 16.71 12.17 -15.06
N ASN A 265 17.55 11.29 -15.61
CA ASN A 265 18.53 11.63 -16.66
C ASN A 265 18.06 11.24 -18.08
N THR A 266 16.80 10.84 -18.24
CA THR A 266 16.25 10.46 -19.54
C THR A 266 15.70 11.68 -20.29
N ARG A 267 15.30 11.48 -21.55
CA ARG A 267 14.64 12.53 -22.37
C ARG A 267 13.30 13.00 -21.76
N TRP A 268 12.66 12.18 -20.93
CA TRP A 268 11.31 12.44 -20.38
C TRP A 268 11.31 12.30 -18.84
N PRO A 269 12.06 13.14 -18.10
CA PRO A 269 12.33 12.93 -16.69
C PRO A 269 11.11 13.10 -15.77
N LEU A 270 10.04 13.73 -16.27
CA LEU A 270 8.76 13.85 -15.58
C LEU A 270 7.67 13.03 -16.28
N GLY A 271 7.51 13.19 -17.60
CA GLY A 271 6.47 12.47 -18.36
C GLY A 271 6.63 10.95 -18.38
N GLY A 272 7.87 10.45 -18.43
CA GLY A 272 8.15 9.01 -18.42
C GLY A 272 7.71 8.33 -17.12
N PRO A 273 8.16 8.82 -15.94
CA PRO A 273 7.68 8.33 -14.64
C PRO A 273 6.17 8.34 -14.49
N LEU A 274 5.49 9.40 -14.94
CA LEU A 274 4.02 9.50 -14.90
C LEU A 274 3.35 8.40 -15.74
N ALA A 275 3.79 8.25 -16.99
CA ALA A 275 3.24 7.24 -17.90
C ALA A 275 3.47 5.81 -17.37
N VAL A 276 4.71 5.50 -16.95
CA VAL A 276 5.05 4.16 -16.44
C VAL A 276 4.31 3.87 -15.13
N SER A 277 4.21 4.84 -14.22
CA SER A 277 3.47 4.65 -12.97
C SER A 277 1.98 4.40 -13.21
N ALA A 278 1.35 5.12 -14.15
CA ALA A 278 -0.05 4.90 -14.50
C ALA A 278 -0.28 3.53 -15.16
N LEU A 279 0.63 3.10 -16.03
CA LEU A 279 0.58 1.76 -16.63
C LEU A 279 0.74 0.65 -15.58
N LEU A 280 1.68 0.79 -14.65
CA LEU A 280 1.85 -0.17 -13.55
C LEU A 280 0.62 -0.24 -12.66
N PHE A 281 -0.02 0.90 -12.38
CA PHE A 281 -1.28 0.94 -11.65
C PHE A 281 -2.41 0.21 -12.39
N GLY A 282 -2.57 0.48 -13.69
CA GLY A 282 -3.52 -0.26 -14.51
C GLY A 282 -3.26 -1.76 -14.50
N PHE A 283 -2.05 -2.18 -14.85
CA PHE A 283 -1.69 -3.61 -14.91
C PHE A 283 -1.74 -4.34 -13.57
N ALA A 284 -1.68 -3.64 -12.43
CA ALA A 284 -1.91 -4.26 -11.13
C ALA A 284 -3.28 -4.96 -11.05
N HIS A 285 -4.28 -4.47 -11.79
CA HIS A 285 -5.62 -5.03 -11.85
C HIS A 285 -5.72 -6.33 -12.66
N LEU A 286 -4.64 -6.77 -13.34
CA LEU A 286 -4.60 -8.11 -13.93
C LEU A 286 -4.82 -9.22 -12.90
N LEU A 287 -4.53 -8.96 -11.61
CA LEU A 287 -4.83 -9.87 -10.51
C LEU A 287 -6.33 -10.21 -10.42
N ASN A 288 -7.21 -9.30 -10.85
CA ASN A 288 -8.66 -9.52 -10.82
C ASN A 288 -9.11 -10.55 -11.85
N ALA A 289 -8.33 -10.82 -12.91
CA ALA A 289 -8.63 -11.86 -13.89
C ALA A 289 -8.71 -13.28 -13.28
N ALA A 290 -8.25 -13.47 -12.04
CA ALA A 290 -8.44 -14.71 -11.28
C ALA A 290 -9.91 -14.99 -10.92
N GLY A 291 -10.77 -13.96 -10.89
CA GLY A 291 -12.21 -14.10 -10.59
C GLY A 291 -13.14 -13.24 -11.47
N GLN A 292 -12.60 -12.38 -12.33
CA GLN A 292 -13.32 -11.45 -13.20
C GLN A 292 -13.13 -11.84 -14.68
N PRO A 293 -14.15 -11.69 -15.54
CA PRO A 293 -14.00 -11.88 -16.98
C PRO A 293 -12.84 -11.03 -17.55
N LEU A 294 -12.13 -11.58 -18.54
CA LEU A 294 -10.98 -10.89 -19.15
C LEU A 294 -11.39 -9.54 -19.77
N ALA A 295 -12.55 -9.48 -20.42
CA ALA A 295 -13.04 -8.24 -21.04
C ALA A 295 -13.28 -7.13 -20.00
N ASP A 296 -13.94 -7.46 -18.88
CA ASP A 296 -14.12 -6.54 -17.75
C ASP A 296 -12.77 -6.13 -17.15
N THR A 297 -11.83 -7.07 -17.03
CA THR A 297 -10.47 -6.78 -16.52
C THR A 297 -9.72 -5.81 -17.42
N VAL A 298 -9.78 -5.98 -18.75
CA VAL A 298 -9.15 -5.05 -19.70
C VAL A 298 -9.82 -3.68 -19.67
N LEU A 299 -11.15 -3.63 -19.53
CA LEU A 299 -11.87 -2.36 -19.34
C LEU A 299 -11.38 -1.65 -18.07
N GLN A 300 -11.31 -2.37 -16.95
CA GLN A 300 -10.81 -1.83 -15.68
C GLN A 300 -9.36 -1.34 -15.79
N ILE A 301 -8.48 -2.10 -16.43
CA ILE A 301 -7.08 -1.67 -16.69
C ILE A 301 -7.09 -0.37 -17.49
N THR A 302 -7.91 -0.27 -18.53
CA THR A 302 -7.98 0.93 -19.39
C THR A 302 -8.42 2.16 -18.61
N GLY A 303 -9.49 2.05 -17.81
CA GLY A 303 -9.98 3.15 -16.97
C GLY A 303 -8.99 3.54 -15.88
N THR A 304 -8.43 2.56 -15.17
CA THR A 304 -7.47 2.79 -14.09
C THR A 304 -6.15 3.37 -14.58
N VAL A 305 -5.69 3.13 -15.82
CA VAL A 305 -4.58 3.90 -16.40
C VAL A 305 -4.92 5.39 -16.51
N GLY A 306 -6.15 5.72 -16.92
CA GLY A 306 -6.64 7.10 -17.01
C GLY A 306 -6.66 7.81 -15.66
N PHE A 307 -7.36 7.24 -14.67
CA PHE A 307 -7.35 7.72 -13.27
C PHE A 307 -5.93 7.71 -12.67
N GLY A 308 -5.13 6.72 -13.06
CA GLY A 308 -3.68 6.62 -12.92
C GLY A 308 -2.99 7.96 -13.11
N LEU A 309 -3.05 8.44 -14.36
CA LEU A 309 -2.48 9.71 -14.80
C LEU A 309 -3.08 10.91 -14.05
N PHE A 310 -4.40 10.92 -13.87
CA PHE A 310 -5.09 12.03 -13.22
C PHE A 310 -4.64 12.24 -11.77
N TYR A 311 -4.65 11.19 -10.93
CA TYR A 311 -4.22 11.33 -9.53
C TYR A 311 -2.71 11.56 -9.40
N LEU A 312 -1.87 11.09 -10.34
CA LEU A 312 -0.44 11.47 -10.38
C LEU A 312 -0.26 12.98 -10.57
N VAL A 313 -1.04 13.57 -11.47
CA VAL A 313 -1.08 15.01 -11.71
C VAL A 313 -1.58 15.76 -10.47
N VAL A 314 -2.69 15.32 -9.86
CA VAL A 314 -3.22 15.95 -8.64
C VAL A 314 -2.19 15.89 -7.52
N PHE A 315 -1.57 14.72 -7.30
CA PHE A 315 -0.55 14.53 -6.27
C PHE A 315 0.64 15.46 -6.48
N LEU A 316 1.23 15.48 -7.67
CA LEU A 316 2.38 16.34 -7.95
C LEU A 316 2.00 17.83 -8.02
N TYR A 317 0.77 18.19 -8.36
CA TYR A 317 0.38 19.60 -8.38
C TYR A 317 0.19 20.16 -6.97
N THR A 318 -0.37 19.36 -6.07
CA THR A 318 -0.68 19.77 -4.70
C THR A 318 0.42 19.43 -3.69
N GLY A 319 1.23 18.42 -3.98
CA GLY A 319 2.21 17.84 -3.06
C GLY A 319 1.58 17.12 -1.86
N GLN A 320 0.30 16.74 -1.96
CA GLN A 320 -0.49 16.20 -0.85
C GLN A 320 -1.00 14.78 -1.18
N LEU A 321 -0.47 13.74 -0.51
CA LEU A 321 -0.98 12.38 -0.68
C LEU A 321 -2.35 12.20 -0.04
N TRP A 322 -2.63 12.86 1.09
CA TRP A 322 -3.95 12.74 1.76
C TRP A 322 -5.11 13.14 0.83
N LEU A 323 -4.86 14.10 -0.06
CA LEU A 323 -5.86 14.61 -0.98
C LEU A 323 -6.16 13.59 -2.08
N THR A 324 -5.15 12.94 -2.66
CA THR A 324 -5.41 11.88 -3.64
C THR A 324 -6.02 10.64 -3.02
N ILE A 325 -5.61 10.28 -1.80
CA ILE A 325 -6.29 9.26 -0.98
C ILE A 325 -7.77 9.61 -0.83
N LEU A 326 -8.10 10.86 -0.46
CA LEU A 326 -9.47 11.29 -0.28
C LEU A 326 -10.28 11.23 -1.58
N MET A 327 -9.74 11.76 -2.69
CA MET A 327 -10.44 11.77 -3.98
C MET A 327 -10.69 10.34 -4.49
N HIS A 328 -9.67 9.49 -4.45
CA HIS A 328 -9.79 8.09 -4.84
C HIS A 328 -10.79 7.33 -3.94
N PHE A 329 -10.68 7.47 -2.61
CA PHE A 329 -11.64 6.90 -1.67
C PHE A 329 -13.08 7.33 -1.99
N LEU A 330 -13.32 8.61 -2.27
CA LEU A 330 -14.65 9.11 -2.58
C LEU A 330 -15.19 8.56 -3.91
N PHE A 331 -14.34 8.48 -4.94
CA PHE A 331 -14.69 7.85 -6.21
C PHE A 331 -15.13 6.40 -6.02
N ASP A 332 -14.29 5.58 -5.37
CA ASP A 332 -14.56 4.17 -5.13
C ASP A 332 -15.78 3.97 -4.23
N TRP A 333 -15.92 4.76 -3.18
CA TRP A 333 -17.06 4.64 -2.27
C TRP A 333 -18.38 4.91 -2.98
N LEU A 334 -18.40 5.92 -3.87
CA LEU A 334 -19.57 6.24 -4.70
C LEU A 334 -19.82 5.16 -5.75
N ALA A 335 -18.78 4.65 -6.42
CA ALA A 335 -18.88 3.57 -7.39
C ALA A 335 -19.42 2.27 -6.75
N PHE A 336 -18.85 1.83 -5.63
CA PHE A 336 -19.32 0.65 -4.91
C PHE A 336 -20.73 0.85 -4.35
N ALA A 337 -21.09 2.07 -3.96
CA ALA A 337 -22.45 2.38 -3.55
C ALA A 337 -23.44 2.30 -4.72
N ALA A 338 -23.01 2.68 -5.92
CA ALA A 338 -23.80 2.65 -7.14
C ALA A 338 -24.07 1.21 -7.63
N ASP A 339 -23.11 0.30 -7.46
CA ASP A 339 -23.22 -1.11 -7.87
C ASP A 339 -24.22 -1.94 -7.03
N GLY A 340 -24.63 -1.45 -5.85
CA GLY A 340 -25.70 -2.05 -5.04
C GLY A 340 -25.40 -3.43 -4.42
N THR A 341 -24.19 -3.98 -4.60
CA THR A 341 -23.81 -5.35 -4.22
C THR A 341 -23.10 -5.48 -2.86
N GLY A 342 -22.76 -4.37 -2.21
CA GLY A 342 -22.35 -4.38 -0.79
C GLY A 342 -21.01 -5.07 -0.46
N GLY A 343 -20.01 -5.06 -1.37
CA GLY A 343 -18.70 -5.68 -1.13
C GLY A 343 -17.62 -5.30 -2.17
N VAL A 344 -16.50 -6.04 -2.17
CA VAL A 344 -15.49 -5.97 -3.23
C VAL A 344 -16.11 -6.54 -4.50
N THR A 345 -16.62 -5.67 -5.35
CA THR A 345 -17.33 -6.09 -6.56
C THR A 345 -16.31 -6.32 -7.66
N LEU A 346 -15.98 -7.59 -7.92
CA LEU A 346 -15.44 -7.96 -9.22
C LEU A 346 -16.50 -7.57 -10.25
N LEU A 347 -16.10 -6.89 -11.31
CA LEU A 347 -17.02 -6.60 -12.41
C LEU A 347 -17.54 -7.93 -12.94
N THR A 348 -18.86 -8.08 -13.03
CA THR A 348 -19.48 -9.30 -13.55
C THR A 348 -20.27 -8.97 -14.79
N GLY A 349 -19.85 -9.49 -15.93
CA GLY A 349 -20.67 -9.50 -17.14
C GLY A 349 -19.85 -9.45 -18.41
N THR A 350 -20.46 -8.91 -19.45
CA THR A 350 -19.76 -8.53 -20.67
C THR A 350 -19.90 -7.02 -20.79
N PRO A 351 -18.78 -6.26 -20.88
CA PRO A 351 -18.86 -4.82 -21.06
C PRO A 351 -19.70 -4.45 -22.27
N THR A 352 -20.58 -3.47 -22.10
CA THR A 352 -21.33 -2.91 -23.22
C THR A 352 -20.43 -2.07 -24.12
N THR A 353 -20.81 -1.88 -25.38
CA THR A 353 -20.12 -0.95 -26.29
C THR A 353 -20.03 0.46 -25.70
N SER A 354 -21.08 0.91 -25.01
CA SER A 354 -21.09 2.20 -24.30
C SER A 354 -20.06 2.27 -23.17
N SER A 355 -19.86 1.19 -22.41
CA SER A 355 -18.86 1.12 -21.34
C SER A 355 -17.45 1.28 -21.92
N TRP A 356 -17.15 0.61 -23.04
CA TRP A 356 -15.88 0.76 -23.75
C TRP A 356 -15.67 2.18 -24.28
N VAL A 357 -16.67 2.75 -24.94
CA VAL A 357 -16.57 4.10 -25.50
C VAL A 357 -16.35 5.13 -24.39
N LEU A 358 -17.10 5.05 -23.29
CA LEU A 358 -16.94 5.95 -22.14
C LEU A 358 -15.53 5.84 -21.56
N THR A 359 -15.06 4.63 -21.28
CA THR A 359 -13.73 4.38 -20.70
C THR A 359 -12.61 4.89 -21.61
N LEU A 360 -12.73 4.71 -22.93
CA LEU A 360 -11.74 5.21 -23.89
C LEU A 360 -11.76 6.74 -23.98
N VAL A 361 -12.94 7.36 -23.94
CA VAL A 361 -13.08 8.82 -23.89
C VAL A 361 -12.44 9.38 -22.62
N GLU A 362 -12.67 8.76 -21.47
CA GLU A 362 -12.05 9.13 -20.20
C GLU A 362 -10.54 8.99 -20.24
N LEU A 363 -10.01 7.87 -20.76
CA LEU A 363 -8.58 7.67 -20.93
C LEU A 363 -7.95 8.78 -21.79
N VAL A 364 -8.54 9.06 -22.95
CA VAL A 364 -8.06 10.13 -23.84
C VAL A 364 -8.13 11.48 -23.14
N PHE A 365 -9.23 11.78 -22.46
CA PHE A 365 -9.40 13.01 -21.70
C PHE A 365 -8.31 13.19 -20.63
N PHE A 366 -8.02 12.15 -19.83
CA PHE A 366 -6.96 12.22 -18.81
C PHE A 366 -5.55 12.31 -19.38
N ILE A 367 -5.29 11.72 -20.55
CA ILE A 367 -4.04 11.92 -21.29
C ILE A 367 -3.92 13.40 -21.70
N LEU A 368 -4.96 13.98 -22.30
CA LEU A 368 -4.95 15.39 -22.72
C LEU A 368 -4.81 16.35 -21.54
N LEU A 369 -5.50 16.08 -20.43
CA LEU A 369 -5.38 16.84 -19.19
C LEU A 369 -3.95 16.77 -18.65
N THR A 370 -3.33 15.59 -18.66
CA THR A 370 -1.94 15.41 -18.24
C THR A 370 -1.00 16.22 -19.13
N VAL A 371 -1.16 16.15 -20.45
CA VAL A 371 -0.38 16.96 -21.41
C VAL A 371 -0.58 18.45 -21.12
N TRP A 372 -1.79 18.91 -20.86
CA TRP A 372 -2.07 20.31 -20.50
C TRP A 372 -1.35 20.72 -19.19
N MET A 373 -1.34 19.87 -18.17
CA MET A 373 -0.63 20.12 -16.91
C MET A 373 0.90 20.17 -17.09
N MET A 374 1.42 19.49 -18.12
CA MET A 374 2.83 19.50 -18.51
C MET A 374 3.28 20.74 -19.28
N HIS A 375 2.50 21.84 -19.27
CA HIS A 375 2.88 23.10 -19.91
C HIS A 375 2.78 24.32 -18.97
N GLY A 376 3.63 25.31 -19.22
CA GLY A 376 3.64 26.60 -18.52
C GLY A 376 3.95 26.49 -17.03
N LYS A 377 3.38 27.39 -16.23
CA LYS A 377 3.60 27.47 -14.77
C LYS A 377 3.21 26.18 -14.03
N ARG A 378 2.25 25.41 -14.56
CA ARG A 378 1.78 24.15 -13.95
C ARG A 378 2.88 23.11 -13.93
N ARG A 379 3.60 22.95 -15.04
CA ARG A 379 4.74 22.04 -15.14
C ARG A 379 5.81 22.37 -14.10
N THR A 380 6.12 23.64 -13.89
CA THR A 380 7.10 24.07 -12.88
C THR A 380 6.68 23.65 -11.46
N VAL A 381 5.37 23.66 -11.16
CA VAL A 381 4.85 23.14 -9.87
C VAL A 381 5.04 21.63 -9.77
N LEU A 382 4.68 20.88 -10.83
CA LEU A 382 4.88 19.42 -10.89
C LEU A 382 6.36 19.04 -10.71
N GLU A 383 7.26 19.70 -11.44
CA GLU A 383 8.71 19.46 -11.37
C GLU A 383 9.26 19.75 -9.97
N ARG A 384 8.80 20.83 -9.33
CA ARG A 384 9.23 21.15 -7.96
C ARG A 384 8.80 20.10 -6.95
N HIS A 385 7.55 19.63 -7.01
CA HIS A 385 7.09 18.58 -6.10
C HIS A 385 7.72 17.22 -6.43
N ALA A 386 8.00 16.94 -7.70
CA ALA A 386 8.78 15.77 -8.10
C ALA A 386 10.21 15.81 -7.54
N GLN A 387 10.89 16.96 -7.57
CA GLN A 387 12.20 17.15 -6.94
C GLN A 387 12.16 16.93 -5.43
N ARG A 388 11.17 17.51 -4.75
CA ARG A 388 10.97 17.29 -3.32
C ARG A 388 10.78 15.81 -3.01
N LEU A 389 9.98 15.10 -3.81
CA LEU A 389 9.73 13.66 -3.66
C LEU A 389 11.02 12.83 -3.78
N MET A 390 11.93 13.25 -4.65
CA MET A 390 13.28 12.68 -4.79
C MET A 390 14.26 13.05 -3.65
N GLY A 391 13.81 13.75 -2.60
CA GLY A 391 14.60 14.05 -1.41
C GLY A 391 15.25 15.44 -1.39
N SER A 392 14.99 16.31 -2.38
CA SER A 392 15.55 17.67 -2.34
C SER A 392 15.01 18.48 -1.15
N ASP A 393 15.90 19.23 -0.49
CA ASP A 393 15.57 20.12 0.64
C ASP A 393 14.95 19.43 1.88
N GLN A 394 15.21 18.13 2.05
CA GLN A 394 14.73 17.35 3.19
C GLN A 394 15.83 17.15 4.25
N SER A 395 15.45 17.25 5.52
CA SER A 395 16.31 16.81 6.63
C SER A 395 16.01 15.34 6.97
N PHE A 396 17.07 14.54 7.13
CA PHE A 396 16.97 13.11 7.44
C PHE A 396 17.51 12.74 8.83
N GLY A 397 18.09 13.71 9.54
CA GLY A 397 18.52 13.54 10.92
C GLY A 397 17.34 13.56 11.88
N TYR A 398 17.13 12.48 12.61
CA TYR A 398 16.24 12.43 13.76
C TYR A 398 17.07 12.34 15.02
N ARG A 399 17.36 13.49 15.65
CA ARG A 399 17.84 13.51 17.04
C ARG A 399 16.63 13.77 17.92
N LEU A 400 16.18 12.75 18.64
CA LEU A 400 15.34 12.96 19.81
C LEU A 400 16.26 13.50 20.91
N ASP A 401 16.36 14.82 21.01
CA ASP A 401 17.06 15.47 22.11
C ASP A 401 16.17 15.31 23.35
N PHE A 402 16.33 14.20 24.07
CA PHE A 402 15.81 14.06 25.42
C PHE A 402 16.73 14.82 26.39
N ARG A 403 16.74 16.14 26.26
CA ARG A 403 17.24 17.01 27.32
C ARG A 403 16.08 17.23 28.27
N PHE A 404 16.00 16.38 29.29
CA PHE A 404 15.18 16.63 30.47
C PHE A 404 15.81 17.74 31.31
#